data_AF-A0A3L6EN80-F1
#
_entry.id   AF-A0A3L6EN80-F1
#
_cell.length_a   1.000
_cell.length_b   1.000
_cell.length_c   1.000
_cell.angle_alpha   90.00
_cell.angle_beta   90.00
_cell.angle_gamma   90.00
#
_symmetry.space_group_name_H-M   'P 1'
#
loop_
_entity.id
_entity.type
_entity.pdbx_description
1 polymer ?
#
loop_
_entity_poly.entity_id
_entity_poly.type
_entity_poly.pdbx_seq_one_letter_code
_entity_poly.pdbx_strand_id
1 'polypeptide(L)'
;MSNLGKRKRYMTDEDVVVFNGMNDVVSDVAAAVCESIHAEAAPVIYNVVINCPGFSREALMYAPNHMMEQKVTSLVFLDMTPYHRDLWLNTFLAKHYHI
;
A
#
# COMPACT_ATOMS: atom_id res chain seq x y z
N MET A 1 31.41 35.71 37.07
CA MET A 1 30.85 34.38 36.75
C MET A 1 29.42 34.58 36.26
N SER A 2 29.18 34.55 34.94
CA SER A 2 27.83 34.71 34.38
C SER A 2 27.08 33.37 34.43
N ASN A 3 25.97 33.36 35.15
CA ASN A 3 25.13 32.20 35.34
C ASN A 3 24.40 31.88 34.02
N LEU A 4 24.90 30.90 33.23
CA LEU A 4 24.20 30.36 32.06
C LEU A 4 23.05 29.46 32.55
N GLY A 5 22.02 30.08 33.10
CA GLY A 5 20.76 29.41 33.41
C GLY A 5 20.16 28.85 32.12
N LYS A 6 19.93 27.54 32.07
CA LYS A 6 19.21 26.88 30.97
C LYS A 6 17.79 27.46 30.91
N ARG A 7 17.56 28.43 30.02
CA ARG A 7 16.23 29.01 29.78
C ARG A 7 15.36 27.92 29.15
N LYS A 8 14.37 27.43 29.89
CA LYS A 8 13.37 26.49 29.38
C LYS A 8 12.59 27.22 28.29
N ARG A 9 12.77 26.81 27.03
CA ARG A 9 11.97 27.29 25.90
C ARG A 9 10.60 26.63 26.01
N TYR A 10 9.55 27.43 26.09
CA TYR A 10 8.17 26.98 26.00
C TYR A 10 7.68 27.31 24.58
N MET A 11 6.99 26.38 23.92
CA MET A 11 6.24 26.71 22.70
C MET A 11 5.12 27.67 23.07
N THR A 12 4.93 28.69 22.24
CA THR A 12 3.75 29.57 22.37
C THR A 12 2.54 28.92 21.70
N ASP A 13 1.35 29.46 21.94
CA ASP A 13 0.13 28.96 21.31
C ASP A 13 0.19 29.10 19.77
N GLU A 14 0.85 30.14 19.26
CA GLU A 14 1.11 30.31 17.84
C GLU A 14 2.02 29.20 17.28
N ASP A 15 3.08 28.84 18.02
CA ASP A 15 3.96 27.73 17.64
C ASP A 15 3.17 26.41 17.57
N VAL A 16 2.24 26.19 18.49
CA VAL A 16 1.37 25.00 18.51
C VAL A 16 0.42 24.98 17.30
N VAL A 17 -0.19 26.13 16.97
CA VAL A 17 -1.06 26.23 15.78
C VAL A 17 -0.28 25.94 14.50
N VAL A 18 0.93 26.49 14.35
CA VAL A 18 1.79 26.24 13.20
C VAL A 18 2.18 24.76 13.11
N PHE A 19 2.52 24.12 14.23
CA PHE A 19 2.87 22.70 14.26
C PHE A 19 1.69 21.80 13.90
N ASN A 20 0.49 22.11 14.41
CA ASN A 20 -0.70 21.35 14.08
C ASN A 20 -1.06 21.49 12.60
N GLY A 21 -1.03 22.70 12.05
CA GLY A 21 -1.26 22.91 10.61
C GLY A 21 -0.23 22.18 9.74
N MET A 22 1.04 22.12 10.16
CA MET A 22 2.05 21.32 9.48
C MET A 22 1.77 19.81 9.56
N ASN A 23 1.33 19.32 10.73
CA ASN A 23 0.97 17.91 10.90
C ASN A 23 -0.19 17.50 9.98
N ASP A 24 -1.21 18.36 9.87
CA ASP A 24 -2.36 18.12 8.99
C ASP A 24 -1.93 18.06 7.52
N VAL A 25 -1.12 19.04 7.06
CA VAL A 25 -0.57 19.04 5.69
C VAL A 25 0.27 17.80 5.41
N VAL A 26 1.11 17.37 6.35
CA VAL A 26 1.93 16.16 6.18
C VAL A 26 1.05 14.90 6.11
N SER A 27 -0.03 14.83 6.92
CA SER A 27 -0.99 13.73 6.88
C SER A 27 -1.70 13.68 5.51
N ASP A 28 -2.14 14.82 4.99
CA ASP A 28 -2.81 14.91 3.69
C ASP A 28 -1.87 14.48 2.54
N VAL A 29 -0.60 14.91 2.59
CA VAL A 29 0.40 14.47 1.60
C VAL A 29 0.65 12.96 1.71
N ALA A 30 0.77 12.41 2.92
CA ALA A 30 0.95 10.97 3.11
C ALA A 30 -0.24 10.16 2.57
N ALA A 31 -1.47 10.65 2.76
CA ALA A 31 -2.68 10.06 2.19
C ALA A 31 -2.66 10.12 0.66
N ALA A 32 -2.38 11.28 0.08
CA ALA A 32 -2.32 11.48 -1.37
C ALA A 32 -1.25 10.59 -2.04
N VAL A 33 -0.08 10.42 -1.42
CA VAL A 33 0.97 9.50 -1.90
C VAL A 33 0.52 8.04 -1.80
N CYS A 34 -0.16 7.66 -0.73
CA CYS A 34 -0.71 6.31 -0.60
C CYS A 34 -1.75 6.00 -1.67
N GLU A 35 -2.65 6.96 -1.94
CA GLU A 35 -3.66 6.88 -2.98
C GLU A 35 -3.05 6.81 -4.38
N SER A 36 -2.03 7.61 -4.68
CA SER A 36 -1.35 7.59 -5.98
C SER A 36 -0.69 6.24 -6.25
N ILE A 37 0.01 5.67 -5.25
CA ILE A 37 0.61 4.33 -5.35
C ILE A 37 -0.48 3.27 -5.60
N HIS A 38 -1.63 3.39 -4.95
CA HIS A 38 -2.74 2.46 -5.17
C HIS A 38 -3.32 2.58 -6.59
N ALA A 39 -3.53 3.81 -7.06
CA ALA A 39 -4.06 4.09 -8.40
C ALA A 39 -3.14 3.58 -9.51
N GLU A 40 -1.83 3.64 -9.32
CA GLU A 40 -0.85 3.10 -10.27
C GLU A 40 -0.74 1.57 -10.19
N ALA A 41 -0.78 0.99 -8.99
CA ALA A 41 -0.60 -0.46 -8.80
C ALA A 41 -1.82 -1.28 -9.23
N ALA A 42 -3.05 -0.78 -9.02
CA ALA A 42 -4.26 -1.56 -9.28
C ALA A 42 -4.42 -2.00 -10.75
N PRO A 43 -4.21 -1.13 -11.77
CA PRO A 43 -4.22 -1.54 -13.17
C PRO A 43 -3.14 -2.57 -13.51
N VAL A 44 -1.95 -2.43 -12.91
CA VAL A 44 -0.82 -3.34 -13.13
C VAL A 44 -1.12 -4.72 -12.55
N ILE A 45 -1.62 -4.79 -11.31
CA ILE A 45 -2.01 -6.04 -10.64
C ILE A 45 -3.10 -6.74 -11.46
N TYR A 46 -4.16 -6.02 -11.83
CA TYR A 46 -5.23 -6.56 -12.64
C TYR A 46 -4.70 -7.15 -13.95
N ASN A 47 -3.87 -6.39 -14.68
CA ASN A 47 -3.35 -6.82 -15.97
C ASN A 47 -2.40 -8.02 -15.85
N VAL A 48 -1.58 -8.10 -14.79
CA VAL A 48 -0.70 -9.25 -14.58
C VAL A 48 -1.52 -10.51 -14.28
N VAL A 49 -2.53 -10.41 -13.41
CA VAL A 49 -3.34 -11.56 -13.00
C VAL A 49 -4.21 -12.07 -14.15
N ILE A 50 -4.88 -11.19 -14.89
CA ILE A 50 -5.84 -11.59 -15.92
C ILE A 50 -5.19 -12.28 -17.12
N ASN A 51 -3.88 -12.08 -17.30
CA ASN A 51 -3.09 -12.67 -18.39
C ASN A 51 -2.36 -13.97 -17.99
N CYS A 52 -2.54 -14.46 -16.76
CA CYS A 52 -2.00 -15.77 -16.36
C CYS A 52 -2.75 -16.90 -17.10
N PRO A 53 -2.04 -17.74 -17.88
CA PRO A 53 -2.67 -18.80 -18.67
C PRO A 53 -3.13 -19.97 -17.79
N GLY A 54 -4.06 -20.78 -18.30
CA GLY A 54 -4.45 -22.04 -17.65
C GLY A 54 -5.55 -21.93 -16.58
N PHE A 55 -6.11 -20.74 -16.36
CA PHE A 55 -7.22 -20.50 -15.44
C PHE A 55 -8.43 -19.91 -16.17
N SER A 56 -9.63 -20.15 -15.65
CA SER A 56 -10.83 -19.45 -16.14
C SER A 56 -10.79 -17.97 -15.74
N ARG A 57 -11.47 -17.12 -16.52
CA ARG A 57 -11.54 -15.68 -16.23
C ARG A 57 -12.21 -15.41 -14.88
N GLU A 58 -13.23 -16.21 -14.56
CA GLU A 58 -13.97 -16.15 -13.31
C GLU A 58 -13.08 -16.49 -12.11
N ALA A 59 -12.24 -17.53 -12.22
CA ALA A 59 -11.28 -17.89 -11.17
C ALA A 59 -10.24 -16.78 -11.00
N LEU A 60 -9.70 -16.25 -12.10
CA LEU A 60 -8.73 -15.17 -12.07
C LEU A 60 -9.28 -13.89 -11.44
N MET A 61 -10.58 -13.60 -11.53
CA MET A 61 -11.19 -12.44 -10.88
C MET A 61 -11.25 -12.54 -9.35
N TYR A 62 -11.05 -13.73 -8.77
CA TYR A 62 -11.06 -13.91 -7.32
C TYR A 62 -9.76 -13.45 -6.64
N ALA A 63 -8.63 -13.52 -7.36
CA ALA A 63 -7.31 -13.14 -6.83
C ALA A 63 -7.09 -11.62 -6.67
N PRO A 64 -7.51 -10.75 -7.62
CA PRO A 64 -7.33 -9.30 -7.51
C PRO A 64 -8.02 -8.70 -6.28
N ASN A 65 -9.22 -9.17 -5.92
CA ASN A 65 -9.91 -8.68 -4.71
C ASN A 65 -9.06 -8.95 -3.45
N HIS A 66 -8.53 -10.17 -3.30
CA HIS A 66 -7.65 -10.50 -2.17
C HIS A 66 -6.33 -9.71 -2.19
N MET A 67 -5.76 -9.53 -3.38
CA MET A 67 -4.53 -8.76 -3.58
C MET A 67 -4.71 -7.27 -3.23
N MET A 68 -5.84 -6.66 -3.61
CA MET A 68 -6.15 -5.27 -3.28
C MET A 68 -6.27 -5.04 -1.77
N GLU A 69 -6.77 -6.03 -1.02
CA GLU A 69 -6.81 -5.97 0.46
C GLU A 69 -5.44 -6.19 1.10
N GLN A 70 -4.54 -6.96 0.46
CA GLN A 70 -3.21 -7.27 0.97
C GLN A 70 -2.09 -6.70 0.11
N LYS A 71 -1.79 -5.41 0.32
CA LYS A 71 -0.78 -4.64 -0.44
C LYS A 71 0.59 -5.31 -0.51
N VAL A 72 1.07 -5.92 0.59
CA VAL A 72 2.37 -6.62 0.62
C VAL A 72 2.36 -7.84 -0.32
N THR A 73 1.32 -8.66 -0.25
CA THR A 73 1.15 -9.85 -1.09
C THR A 73 1.11 -9.47 -2.58
N SER A 74 0.43 -8.38 -2.91
CA SER A 74 0.39 -7.83 -4.27
C SER A 74 1.76 -7.44 -4.81
N LEU A 75 2.56 -6.70 -4.03
CA LEU A 75 3.89 -6.29 -4.45
C LEU A 75 4.81 -7.50 -4.66
N VAL A 76 4.79 -8.45 -3.73
CA VAL A 76 5.58 -9.69 -3.87
C VAL A 76 5.16 -10.47 -5.11
N PHE A 77 3.84 -10.57 -5.40
CA PHE A 77 3.34 -11.22 -6.61
C PHE A 77 3.80 -10.51 -7.90
N LEU A 78 3.81 -9.17 -7.91
CA LEU A 78 4.32 -8.40 -9.04
C LEU A 78 5.82 -8.63 -9.29
N ASP A 79 6.62 -8.87 -8.26
CA ASP A 79 8.05 -9.14 -8.38
C ASP A 79 8.37 -10.60 -8.76
N MET A 80 7.40 -11.52 -8.68
CA MET A 80 7.59 -12.92 -9.06
C MET A 80 7.85 -13.09 -10.56
N THR A 81 8.58 -14.15 -10.91
CA THR A 81 8.65 -14.62 -12.31
C THR A 81 7.28 -15.14 -12.76
N PRO A 82 6.99 -15.18 -14.07
CA PRO A 82 5.72 -15.74 -14.58
C PRO A 82 5.42 -17.14 -14.03
N TYR A 83 6.42 -18.02 -14.00
CA TYR A 83 6.30 -19.36 -13.44
C TYR A 83 5.86 -19.37 -11.95
N HIS A 84 6.44 -18.49 -11.13
CA HIS A 84 6.06 -18.38 -9.73
C HIS A 84 4.67 -17.75 -9.54
N ARG A 85 4.26 -16.83 -10.42
CA ARG A 85 2.90 -16.27 -10.40
C ARG A 85 1.85 -17.34 -10.69
N ASP A 86 2.12 -18.19 -11.67
CA ASP A 86 1.22 -19.29 -12.00
C ASP A 86 1.09 -20.27 -10.82
N LEU A 87 2.21 -20.63 -10.19
CA LEU A 87 2.21 -21.49 -9.00
C LEU A 87 1.45 -20.85 -7.82
N TRP A 88 1.66 -19.55 -7.59
CA TRP A 88 0.98 -18.80 -6.55
C TRP A 88 -0.54 -18.78 -6.78
N LEU A 89 -0.98 -18.45 -8.00
CA LEU A 89 -2.40 -18.44 -8.37
C LEU A 89 -3.04 -19.82 -8.24
N ASN A 90 -2.34 -20.87 -8.66
CA ASN A 90 -2.83 -22.24 -8.51
C ASN A 90 -3.06 -22.59 -7.03
N THR A 91 -2.09 -22.26 -6.18
CA THR A 91 -2.17 -22.51 -4.73
C THR A 91 -3.28 -21.69 -4.07
N PHE A 92 -3.39 -20.42 -4.45
CA PHE A 92 -4.41 -19.50 -3.94
C PHE A 92 -5.81 -19.95 -4.33
N LEU A 93 -6.05 -20.20 -5.62
CA LEU A 93 -7.36 -20.60 -6.13
C LEU A 93 -7.78 -21.97 -5.60
N ALA A 94 -6.87 -22.94 -5.48
CA ALA A 94 -7.19 -24.23 -4.88
C ALA A 94 -7.72 -24.13 -3.44
N LYS A 95 -7.33 -23.09 -2.70
CA LYS A 95 -7.75 -22.85 -1.31
C LYS A 95 -8.97 -21.95 -1.18
N HIS A 96 -9.18 -21.05 -2.14
CA HIS A 96 -10.13 -19.95 -1.98
C HIS A 96 -11.26 -19.95 -3.01
N TYR A 97 -11.08 -20.64 -4.12
CA TYR A 97 -12.04 -20.76 -5.21
C TYR A 97 -12.53 -22.20 -5.29
N HIS A 98 -13.54 -22.51 -4.47
CA HIS A 98 -14.25 -23.77 -4.53
C HIS A 98 -15.52 -23.57 -5.36
N ILE A 99 -15.58 -24.21 -6.52
CA ILE A 99 -16.82 -24.34 -7.31
C ILE A 99 -17.67 -25.44 -6.69
#